data_AF-A0A023G2H6-F1
#
_entry.id   AF-A0A023G2H6-F1
#
_cell.length_a   1.000
_cell.length_b   1.000
_cell.length_c   1.000
_cell.angle_alpha   90.00
_cell.angle_beta   90.00
_cell.angle_gamma   90.00
#
_symmetry.space_group_name_H-M   'P 1'
#
loop_
_entity.id
_entity.type
_entity.pdbx_description
1 polymer ?
#
loop_
_entity_poly.entity_id
_entity_poly.type
_entity_poly.pdbx_seq_one_letter_code
_entity_poly.pdbx_strand_id
1 'polypeptide(L)'
;KRIAEITIKAEEYATQLARQGWQQFSSSLNGTLSTANTWRILKALMDPTKTKTESGKAIQKLVHQYDGTDEELLEAVRIKCYGKDNPQGYDGEYQGADNPAMDRPITREEVQAAIRATTRNTAAGADKIKN
;
A
#
# COMPACT_ATOMS: atom_id res chain seq x y z
N LYS A 1 -52.51 9.61 10.49
CA LYS A 1 -52.54 8.53 9.47
C LYS A 1 -51.88 8.98 8.16
N ARG A 2 -52.38 10.05 7.51
CA ARG A 2 -51.83 10.59 6.26
C ARG A 2 -50.34 10.96 6.25
N ILE A 3 -49.82 11.56 7.33
CA ILE A 3 -48.37 11.88 7.43
C ILE A 3 -47.53 10.60 7.47
N ALA A 4 -47.94 9.61 8.27
CA ALA A 4 -47.25 8.32 8.36
C ALA A 4 -47.25 7.57 7.01
N GLU A 5 -48.36 7.58 6.28
CA GLU A 5 -48.44 7.00 4.93
C GLU A 5 -47.51 7.70 3.93
N ILE A 6 -47.34 9.02 4.03
CA ILE A 6 -46.41 9.78 3.19
C ILE A 6 -44.96 9.46 3.58
N THR A 7 -44.65 9.34 4.87
CA THR A 7 -43.32 8.97 5.35
C THR A 7 -42.91 7.59 4.86
N ILE A 8 -43.82 6.61 4.95
CA ILE A 8 -43.56 5.24 4.45
C ILE A 8 -43.27 5.26 2.95
N LYS A 9 -44.09 5.97 2.15
CA LYS A 9 -43.85 6.09 0.69
C LYS A 9 -42.54 6.80 0.37
N ALA A 10 -42.17 7.81 1.16
CA ALA A 10 -40.89 8.50 1.00
C ALA A 10 -39.70 7.59 1.33
N GLU A 11 -39.79 6.77 2.38
CA GLU A 11 -38.76 5.78 2.73
C GLU A 11 -38.62 4.69 1.67
N GLU A 12 -39.74 4.17 1.16
CA GLU A 12 -39.77 3.19 0.07
C GLU A 12 -39.09 3.75 -1.19
N TYR A 13 -39.46 4.97 -1.57
CA TYR A 13 -38.87 5.65 -2.72
C TYR A 13 -37.37 5.93 -2.53
N ALA A 14 -36.98 6.44 -1.36
CA ALA A 14 -35.57 6.69 -1.05
C ALA A 14 -34.74 5.39 -1.09
N THR A 15 -35.30 4.28 -0.60
CA THR A 15 -34.67 2.96 -0.65
C THR A 15 -34.51 2.47 -2.08
N GLN A 16 -35.55 2.63 -2.90
CA GLN A 16 -35.50 2.26 -4.32
C GLN A 16 -34.45 3.09 -5.08
N LEU A 17 -34.43 4.40 -4.86
CA LEU A 17 -33.47 5.30 -5.48
C LEU A 17 -32.04 4.97 -5.06
N ALA A 18 -31.80 4.69 -3.77
CA ALA A 18 -30.49 4.29 -3.27
C ALA A 18 -29.99 2.99 -3.93
N ARG A 19 -30.87 1.99 -4.10
CA ARG A 19 -30.53 0.74 -4.80
C ARG A 19 -30.17 0.98 -6.27
N GLN A 20 -30.97 1.77 -6.97
CA GLN A 20 -30.72 2.12 -8.37
C GLN A 20 -29.39 2.85 -8.54
N GLY A 21 -29.13 3.85 -7.68
CA GLY A 21 -27.87 4.59 -7.67
C GLY A 21 -26.67 3.70 -7.39
N TRP A 22 -26.78 2.76 -6.44
CA TRP A 22 -25.72 1.80 -6.15
C TRP A 22 -25.43 0.86 -7.33
N GLN A 23 -26.48 0.40 -8.02
CA GLN A 23 -26.33 -0.48 -9.15
C GLN A 23 -25.67 0.23 -10.34
N GLN A 24 -26.10 1.46 -10.63
CA GLN A 24 -25.46 2.30 -11.66
C GLN A 24 -24.00 2.59 -11.32
N PHE A 25 -23.71 2.89 -10.05
CA PHE A 25 -22.34 3.08 -9.58
C PHE A 25 -21.50 1.82 -9.76
N SER A 26 -22.00 0.65 -9.34
CA SER A 26 -21.30 -0.63 -9.54
C SER A 26 -21.06 -0.92 -11.02
N SER A 27 -22.01 -0.62 -11.90
CA SER A 27 -21.84 -0.77 -13.34
C SER A 27 -20.75 0.15 -13.89
N SER A 28 -20.61 1.37 -13.36
CA SER A 28 -19.56 2.31 -13.78
C SER A 28 -18.14 1.84 -13.41
N LEU A 29 -18.01 0.97 -12.41
CA LEU A 29 -16.74 0.39 -11.99
C LEU A 29 -16.35 -0.83 -12.86
N ASN A 30 -17.28 -1.39 -13.62
CA ASN A 30 -17.01 -2.55 -14.47
C ASN A 30 -16.01 -2.18 -15.58
N GLY A 31 -15.00 -3.03 -15.81
CA GLY A 31 -13.91 -2.75 -16.74
C GLY A 31 -12.82 -1.79 -16.21
N THR A 32 -12.96 -1.23 -15.00
CA THR A 32 -11.95 -0.35 -14.37
C THR A 32 -11.32 -0.96 -13.12
N LEU A 33 -11.48 -2.28 -12.90
CA LEU A 33 -10.99 -2.98 -11.71
C LEU A 33 -9.48 -2.89 -11.51
N SER A 34 -8.71 -2.70 -12.60
CA SER A 34 -7.26 -2.48 -12.55
C SER A 34 -6.87 -1.04 -12.18
N THR A 35 -7.83 -0.12 -12.11
CA THR A 35 -7.55 1.30 -11.83
C THR A 35 -7.42 1.56 -10.34
N ALA A 36 -6.53 2.48 -9.98
CA ALA A 36 -6.29 2.87 -8.59
C ALA A 36 -7.55 3.41 -7.90
N ASN A 37 -8.44 4.08 -8.64
CA ASN A 37 -9.65 4.66 -8.08
C ASN A 37 -10.68 3.59 -7.67
N THR A 38 -10.91 2.58 -8.53
CA THR A 38 -11.82 1.46 -8.23
C THR A 38 -11.29 0.64 -7.06
N TRP A 39 -9.98 0.40 -7.02
CA TRP A 39 -9.35 -0.28 -5.88
C TRP A 39 -9.45 0.51 -4.57
N ARG A 40 -9.35 1.85 -4.62
CA ARG A 40 -9.55 2.72 -3.45
C ARG A 40 -10.97 2.59 -2.90
N ILE A 41 -11.98 2.56 -3.77
CA ILE A 41 -13.39 2.39 -3.37
C ILE A 41 -13.62 1.01 -2.77
N LEU A 42 -13.14 -0.06 -3.41
CA LEU A 42 -13.26 -1.42 -2.88
C LEU A 42 -12.62 -1.56 -1.50
N LYS A 43 -11.42 -1.00 -1.31
CA LYS A 43 -10.77 -0.98 0.01
C LYS A 43 -11.59 -0.25 1.06
N ALA A 44 -12.22 0.87 0.72
CA ALA A 44 -13.09 1.60 1.64
C ALA A 44 -14.35 0.81 2.05
N LEU A 45 -14.88 -0.02 1.15
CA LEU A 45 -16.01 -0.91 1.44
C LEU A 45 -15.61 -2.11 2.31
N MET A 46 -14.43 -2.67 2.08
CA MET A 46 -13.92 -3.79 2.88
C MET A 46 -13.48 -3.37 4.27
N ASP A 47 -12.79 -2.23 4.37
CA ASP A 47 -12.29 -1.68 5.62
C ASP A 47 -12.42 -0.14 5.61
N PRO A 48 -13.51 0.40 6.18
CA PRO A 48 -13.73 1.85 6.20
C PRO A 48 -12.70 2.60 7.03
N THR A 49 -11.95 1.90 7.91
CA THR A 49 -10.89 2.50 8.74
C THR A 49 -9.59 2.74 7.97
N LYS A 50 -9.44 2.12 6.79
CA LYS A 50 -8.25 2.24 5.92
C LYS A 50 -8.43 3.20 4.75
N THR A 51 -9.34 4.15 4.89
CA THR A 51 -9.50 5.23 3.91
C THR A 51 -8.47 6.33 4.15
N LYS A 52 -8.15 7.10 3.10
CA LYS A 52 -7.24 8.26 3.20
C LYS A 52 -7.70 9.26 4.28
N THR A 53 -9.01 9.43 4.42
CA THR A 53 -9.60 10.33 5.44
C THR A 53 -9.34 9.82 6.85
N GLU A 54 -9.58 8.53 7.11
CA GLU A 54 -9.34 7.95 8.44
C GLU A 54 -7.84 7.89 8.76
N SER A 55 -6.98 7.59 7.78
CA SER A 55 -5.52 7.74 7.93
C SER A 55 -5.13 9.18 8.25
N GLY A 56 -5.75 10.18 7.62
CA GLY A 56 -5.52 11.59 7.92
C GLY A 56 -5.90 11.97 9.35
N LYS A 57 -7.07 11.50 9.83
CA LYS A 57 -7.48 11.68 11.23
C LYS A 57 -6.51 11.02 12.20
N ALA A 58 -6.04 9.81 11.88
CA ALA A 58 -5.07 9.09 12.71
C ALA A 58 -3.73 9.85 12.77
N ILE A 59 -3.24 10.38 11.64
CA ILE A 59 -2.03 11.22 11.59
C ILE A 59 -2.22 12.50 12.40
N GLN A 60 -3.34 13.21 12.23
CA GLN A 60 -3.60 14.45 12.97
C GLN A 60 -3.67 14.18 14.48
N LYS A 61 -4.32 13.09 14.88
CA LYS A 61 -4.36 12.65 16.27
C LYS A 61 -2.96 12.32 16.79
N LEU A 62 -2.16 11.60 16.00
CA LEU A 62 -0.78 11.25 16.36
C LEU A 62 0.07 12.51 16.60
N VAL A 63 -0.02 13.50 15.70
CA VAL A 63 0.69 14.79 15.83
C VAL A 63 0.24 15.54 17.10
N HIS A 64 -1.06 15.61 17.37
CA HIS A 64 -1.56 16.30 18.57
C HIS A 64 -1.30 15.57 19.90
N GLN A 65 -1.16 14.24 19.87
CA GLN A 65 -0.94 13.42 21.07
C GLN A 65 0.53 13.17 21.36
N TYR A 66 1.43 13.55 20.46
CA TYR A 66 2.85 13.36 20.64
C TYR A 66 3.39 14.44 21.58
N ASP A 67 3.85 14.02 22.75
CA ASP A 67 4.55 14.90 23.69
C ASP A 67 6.00 15.08 23.21
N GLY A 68 6.27 16.19 22.51
CA GLY A 68 7.59 16.50 21.95
C GLY A 68 7.54 17.53 20.82
N THR A 69 8.64 17.69 20.09
CA THR A 69 8.67 18.51 18.86
C THR A 69 8.34 17.70 17.61
N ASP A 70 7.99 18.39 16.52
CA ASP A 70 7.72 17.76 15.22
C ASP A 70 8.94 16.95 14.71
N GLU A 71 10.16 17.43 14.99
CA GLU A 71 11.41 16.74 14.63
C GLU A 71 11.57 15.43 15.38
N GLU A 72 11.25 15.39 16.68
CA GLU A 72 11.30 14.18 17.51
C GLU A 72 10.27 13.15 17.04
N LEU A 73 9.07 13.61 16.67
CA LEU A 73 8.03 12.76 16.10
C LEU A 73 8.50 12.13 14.78
N LEU A 74 9.07 12.94 13.88
CA LEU A 74 9.58 12.47 12.59
C LEU A 74 10.71 11.45 12.78
N GLU A 75 11.62 11.68 13.72
CA GLU A 75 12.68 10.73 14.04
C GLU A 75 12.13 9.42 14.63
N ALA A 76 11.12 9.49 15.51
CA ALA A 76 10.46 8.31 16.05
C ALA A 76 9.76 7.48 14.95
N VAL A 77 9.08 8.14 14.01
CA VAL A 77 8.45 7.49 12.84
C VAL A 77 9.52 6.86 11.95
N ARG A 78 10.60 7.59 11.68
CA ARG A 78 11.72 7.12 10.88
C ARG A 78 12.33 5.86 11.47
N ILE A 79 12.69 5.88 12.77
CA ILE A 79 13.25 4.72 13.47
C ILE A 79 12.30 3.53 13.43
N LYS A 80 11.00 3.75 13.59
CA LYS A 80 10.00 2.68 13.54
C LYS A 80 9.87 2.04 12.15
N CYS A 81 10.00 2.82 11.09
CA CYS A 81 9.83 2.35 9.70
C CYS A 81 11.11 1.78 9.09
N TYR A 82 12.26 2.39 9.39
CA TYR A 82 13.53 2.12 8.70
C TYR A 82 14.63 1.60 9.63
N GLY A 83 14.37 1.52 10.95
CA GLY A 83 15.40 1.22 11.93
C GLY A 83 16.31 2.41 12.22
N LYS A 84 17.31 2.20 13.09
CA LYS A 84 18.35 3.21 13.36
C LYS A 84 19.44 3.13 12.28
N ASP A 85 20.02 4.27 11.91
CA ASP A 85 21.08 4.36 10.88
C ASP A 85 22.31 3.50 11.19
N ASN A 86 22.56 3.29 12.47
CA ASN A 86 23.65 2.45 12.93
C ASN A 86 23.06 1.27 13.70
N PRO A 87 22.57 0.22 13.01
CA PRO A 87 22.29 -1.02 13.69
C PRO A 87 23.55 -1.44 14.46
N GLN A 88 23.39 -1.98 15.66
CA GLN A 88 24.53 -2.56 16.37
C GLN A 88 25.20 -3.54 15.42
N GLY A 89 26.50 -3.30 15.15
CA GLY A 89 27.29 -4.21 14.35
C GLY A 89 27.16 -5.59 14.96
N TYR A 90 26.73 -6.57 14.17
CA TYR A 90 26.73 -7.95 14.60
C TYR A 90 28.19 -8.37 14.75
N ASP A 91 28.62 -8.59 15.98
CA ASP A 91 29.96 -9.03 16.36
C ASP A 91 30.08 -10.55 16.44
N GLY A 92 28.98 -11.26 16.20
CA GLY A 92 28.98 -12.71 16.18
C GLY A 92 29.80 -13.26 15.01
N GLU A 93 30.57 -14.30 15.30
CA GLU A 93 31.19 -15.11 14.26
C GLU A 93 30.11 -15.79 13.42
N TYR A 94 30.38 -15.99 12.13
CA TYR A 94 29.48 -16.70 11.24
C TYR A 94 29.31 -18.15 11.73
N GLN A 95 28.12 -18.50 12.19
CA GLN A 95 27.77 -19.86 12.65
C GLN A 95 27.09 -20.71 11.57
N GLY A 96 26.95 -20.17 10.35
CA GLY A 96 26.36 -20.91 9.24
C GLY A 96 27.31 -21.98 8.71
N ALA A 97 26.77 -22.92 7.93
CA ALA A 97 27.61 -23.84 7.16
C ALA A 97 28.32 -23.07 6.02
N ASP A 98 29.54 -23.52 5.69
CA ASP A 98 30.27 -22.98 4.54
C ASP A 98 29.46 -23.19 3.25
N ASN A 99 29.42 -22.17 2.39
CA ASN A 99 28.74 -22.26 1.11
C ASN A 99 29.74 -22.04 -0.04
N PRO A 100 30.59 -23.03 -0.34
CA PRO A 100 31.65 -22.88 -1.35
C PRO A 100 31.11 -22.55 -2.74
N ALA A 101 29.84 -22.85 -3.02
CA ALA A 101 29.21 -22.51 -4.29
C ALA A 101 28.93 -21.00 -4.43
N MET A 102 28.64 -20.31 -3.33
CA MET A 102 28.43 -18.86 -3.28
C MET A 102 29.70 -18.07 -2.93
N ASP A 103 30.61 -18.70 -2.19
CA ASP A 103 31.87 -18.07 -1.76
C ASP A 103 32.94 -18.09 -2.86
N ARG A 104 32.74 -18.86 -3.93
CA ARG A 104 33.64 -18.85 -5.09
C ARG A 104 33.51 -17.54 -5.88
N PRO A 105 34.60 -17.06 -6.51
CA PRO A 105 34.55 -15.91 -7.39
C PRO A 105 33.56 -16.10 -8.55
N ILE A 106 32.82 -15.03 -8.90
CA ILE A 106 31.95 -15.00 -10.08
C ILE A 106 32.80 -15.18 -11.34
N THR A 107 32.41 -16.12 -12.21
CA THR A 107 33.15 -16.38 -13.45
C THR A 107 32.64 -15.57 -14.63
N ARG A 108 33.46 -15.43 -15.67
CA ARG A 108 33.10 -14.68 -16.88
C ARG A 108 31.93 -15.32 -17.62
N GLU A 109 31.87 -16.64 -17.62
CA GLU A 109 30.83 -17.43 -18.28
C GLU A 109 29.46 -17.19 -17.63
N GLU A 110 29.41 -17.08 -16.31
CA GLU A 110 28.19 -16.79 -15.55
C GLU A 110 27.66 -15.39 -15.88
N VAL A 111 28.56 -14.40 -15.92
CA VAL A 111 28.20 -13.03 -16.31
C VAL A 111 27.64 -13.02 -17.75
N GLN A 112 28.28 -13.73 -18.67
CA GLN A 112 27.78 -13.82 -20.05
C GLN A 112 26.44 -14.54 -20.15
N ALA A 113 26.22 -15.59 -19.37
CA ALA A 113 24.94 -16.29 -19.29
C ALA A 113 23.84 -15.38 -18.73
N ALA A 114 24.13 -14.62 -17.67
CA ALA A 114 23.19 -13.67 -17.07
C ALA A 114 22.81 -12.54 -18.04
N ILE A 115 23.78 -11.98 -18.77
CA ILE A 115 23.51 -10.97 -19.83
C ILE A 115 22.59 -11.56 -20.90
N ARG A 116 22.83 -12.79 -21.35
CA ARG A 116 21.96 -13.46 -22.34
C ARG A 116 20.56 -13.78 -21.82
N ALA A 117 20.43 -14.08 -20.53
CA ALA A 117 19.16 -14.35 -19.87
C ALA A 117 18.33 -13.08 -19.62
N THR A 118 18.95 -11.90 -19.74
CA THR A 118 18.28 -10.61 -19.52
C THR A 118 17.30 -10.31 -20.66
N THR A 119 16.04 -10.02 -20.32
CA THR A 119 15.00 -9.70 -21.30
C THR A 119 14.92 -8.19 -21.55
N ARG A 120 14.98 -7.81 -22.83
CA ARG A 120 15.09 -6.43 -23.32
C ARG A 120 13.84 -5.56 -23.10
N ASN A 121 12.75 -6.14 -22.60
CA ASN A 121 11.44 -5.49 -22.42
C ASN A 121 11.07 -5.29 -20.95
N THR A 122 12.07 -5.17 -20.07
CA THR A 122 11.84 -4.86 -18.65
C THR A 122 11.84 -3.36 -18.42
N ALA A 123 10.99 -2.90 -17.50
CA ALA A 123 10.96 -1.49 -17.10
C ALA A 123 12.29 -1.12 -16.42
N ALA A 124 12.77 0.10 -16.69
CA ALA A 124 14.00 0.59 -16.08
C ALA A 124 13.91 0.55 -14.54
N GLY A 125 15.01 0.15 -13.90
CA GLY A 125 15.11 0.09 -12.44
C GLY A 125 15.09 1.48 -11.79
N ALA A 126 15.26 1.52 -10.46
CA ALA A 126 15.33 2.77 -9.70
C ALA A 126 16.51 3.67 -10.14
N ASP A 127 17.55 3.08 -10.71
CA ASP A 127 18.71 3.73 -11.34
C ASP A 127 18.40 4.33 -12.72
N LYS A 128 17.20 4.08 -13.27
CA LYS A 128 16.70 4.53 -14.58
C LYS A 128 17.51 4.03 -15.78
N ILE A 129 18.32 2.98 -15.60
CA ILE A 129 19.08 2.38 -16.70
C ILE A 129 18.22 1.28 -17.34
N LYS A 130 18.29 1.17 -18.67
CA LYS A 130 17.61 0.12 -19.46
C LYS A 130 18.63 -0.92 -19.94
N ASN A 131 18.19 -2.17 -20.01
CA ASN A 131 18.96 -3.30 -20.56
C ASN A 131 19.01 -3.30 -22.09
#